data_AF-A0A5E4I236-F1
#
_entry.id   AF-A0A5E4I236-F1
#
_cell.length_a   1.000
_cell.length_b   1.000
_cell.length_c   1.000
_cell.angle_alpha   90.00
_cell.angle_beta   90.00
_cell.angle_gamma   90.00
#
_symmetry.space_group_name_H-M   'P 1'
#
loop_
_entity.id
_entity.type
_entity.pdbx_description
1 polymer ?
#
loop_
_entity_poly.entity_id
_entity_poly.type
_entity_poly.pdbx_seq_one_letter_code
_entity_poly.pdbx_strand_id
1 'polypeptide(L)'
;MGISDWIKKVASAQVKQAIIVRTDLELGKGKLAGQVAHASVAGYRKVLSHFPDVARKWEEEGEKKVVLKISGEKAMLTLFEQAKDAGIPASLIHDAGLTQITPGTATCFSMGPWKEEEIDKLTSELKLL
;
A
#
# COMPACT_ATOMS: atom_id res chain seq x y z
N MET A 1 25.04 12.89 -3.57
CA MET A 1 24.82 11.43 -3.50
C MET A 1 24.89 10.89 -4.91
N GLY A 2 25.76 9.91 -5.17
CA GLY A 2 25.87 9.30 -6.51
C GLY A 2 24.83 8.20 -6.73
N ILE A 3 24.56 7.89 -8.00
CA ILE A 3 23.70 6.77 -8.43
C ILE A 3 24.13 5.44 -7.77
N SER A 4 25.43 5.25 -7.54
CA SER A 4 26.00 4.07 -6.88
C SER A 4 25.56 3.88 -5.43
N ASP A 5 25.41 4.97 -4.66
CA ASP A 5 24.99 4.89 -3.24
C ASP A 5 23.50 4.56 -3.13
N TRP A 6 22.70 5.08 -4.05
CA TRP A 6 21.27 4.77 -4.10
C TRP A 6 21.03 3.30 -4.44
N ILE A 7 21.74 2.77 -5.44
CA ILE A 7 21.65 1.34 -5.83
C ILE A 7 22.04 0.44 -4.64
N LYS A 8 23.16 0.72 -3.96
CA LYS A 8 23.59 -0.04 -2.78
C LYS A 8 22.56 -0.01 -1.65
N LYS A 9 21.97 1.17 -1.39
CA LYS A 9 20.97 1.35 -0.33
C LYS A 9 19.65 0.64 -0.65
N VAL A 10 19.24 0.57 -1.91
CA VAL A 10 18.08 -0.23 -2.35
C VAL A 10 18.38 -1.72 -2.26
N ALA A 11 19.58 -2.15 -2.64
CA ALA A 11 20.00 -3.55 -2.62
C ALA A 11 20.03 -4.16 -1.20
N SER A 12 20.28 -3.36 -0.14
CA SER A 12 20.35 -3.86 1.24
C SER A 12 19.04 -3.77 2.05
N ALA A 13 18.09 -2.91 1.68
CA ALA A 13 16.87 -2.68 2.47
C ALA A 13 15.73 -3.64 2.08
N GLN A 14 15.07 -4.29 3.05
CA GLN A 14 13.89 -5.12 2.76
C GLN A 14 12.76 -4.28 2.16
N VAL A 15 12.00 -4.87 1.24
CA VAL A 15 10.87 -4.25 0.56
C VAL A 15 9.58 -4.94 0.98
N LYS A 16 8.55 -4.14 1.27
CA LYS A 16 7.21 -4.65 1.56
C LYS A 16 6.15 -3.80 0.90
N GLN A 17 4.94 -4.34 0.85
CA GLN A 17 3.74 -3.58 0.56
C GLN A 17 2.84 -3.56 1.80
N ALA A 18 2.38 -2.37 2.21
CA ALA A 18 1.34 -2.23 3.21
C ALA A 18 0.00 -1.93 2.54
N ILE A 19 -1.07 -2.60 2.98
CA ILE A 19 -2.42 -2.41 2.47
C ILE A 19 -3.27 -1.93 3.64
N ILE A 20 -3.73 -0.68 3.56
CA ILE A 20 -4.44 0.00 4.64
C ILE A 20 -5.93 -0.09 4.31
N VAL A 21 -6.69 -0.75 5.17
CA VAL A 21 -8.10 -1.08 4.95
C VAL A 21 -8.99 -0.34 5.94
N ARG A 22 -10.07 0.25 5.45
CA ARG A 22 -11.14 0.79 6.29
C ARG A 22 -11.96 -0.30 6.96
N THR A 23 -11.93 -0.35 8.28
CA THR A 23 -12.77 -1.27 9.07
C THR A 23 -14.15 -0.73 9.39
N ASP A 24 -14.35 0.60 9.31
CA ASP A 24 -15.65 1.25 9.53
C ASP A 24 -16.69 0.90 8.45
N LEU A 25 -16.26 0.33 7.32
CA LEU A 25 -17.14 -0.15 6.25
C LEU A 25 -17.70 -1.56 6.49
N GLU A 26 -17.26 -2.24 7.55
CA GLU A 26 -17.72 -3.58 7.95
C GLU A 26 -17.76 -4.59 6.78
N LEU A 27 -16.74 -4.55 5.91
CA LEU A 27 -16.69 -5.39 4.72
C LEU A 27 -16.67 -6.88 5.09
N GLY A 28 -17.56 -7.67 4.49
CA GLY A 28 -17.48 -9.13 4.57
C GLY A 28 -16.16 -9.67 4.02
N LYS A 29 -15.69 -10.81 4.55
CA LYS A 29 -14.36 -11.40 4.25
C LYS A 29 -14.03 -11.49 2.75
N GLY A 30 -14.98 -11.92 1.92
CA GLY A 30 -14.76 -12.05 0.48
C GLY A 30 -14.54 -10.70 -0.22
N LYS A 31 -15.36 -9.69 0.13
CA LYS A 31 -15.20 -8.34 -0.41
C LYS A 31 -13.90 -7.71 0.05
N LEU A 32 -13.57 -7.88 1.33
CA LEU A 32 -12.31 -7.44 1.91
C LEU A 32 -11.11 -8.03 1.13
N ALA A 33 -11.08 -9.34 0.92
CA ALA A 33 -10.01 -10.00 0.18
C ALA A 33 -9.86 -9.46 -1.25
N GLY A 34 -10.98 -9.23 -1.95
CA GLY A 34 -10.96 -8.62 -3.29
C GLY A 34 -10.40 -7.20 -3.30
N GLN A 35 -10.80 -6.37 -2.34
CA GLN A 35 -10.30 -5.00 -2.20
C GLN A 35 -8.78 -4.98 -1.89
N VAL A 36 -8.32 -5.84 -0.99
CA VAL A 36 -6.89 -6.02 -0.69
C VAL A 36 -6.12 -6.47 -1.93
N ALA A 37 -6.64 -7.43 -2.71
CA ALA A 37 -6.02 -7.87 -3.96
C ALA A 37 -5.93 -6.75 -4.99
N HIS A 38 -7.00 -5.97 -5.17
CA HIS A 38 -7.00 -4.80 -6.07
C HIS A 38 -5.94 -3.77 -5.65
N ALA A 39 -5.87 -3.43 -4.36
CA ALA A 39 -4.87 -2.52 -3.83
C ALA A 39 -3.45 -3.02 -4.08
N SER A 40 -3.21 -4.32 -3.85
CA SER A 40 -1.90 -4.93 -4.04
C SER A 40 -1.42 -4.81 -5.49
N VAL A 41 -2.24 -5.22 -6.46
CA VAL A 41 -1.92 -5.17 -7.88
C VAL A 41 -1.77 -3.72 -8.38
N ALA A 42 -2.63 -2.81 -7.93
CA ALA A 42 -2.55 -1.40 -8.32
C ALA A 42 -1.29 -0.71 -7.78
N GLY A 43 -0.87 -1.05 -6.56
CA GLY A 43 0.38 -0.55 -5.96
C GLY A 43 1.60 -1.11 -6.69
N TYR A 44 1.64 -2.42 -6.90
CA TYR A 44 2.71 -3.09 -7.64
C TYR A 44 2.88 -2.53 -9.05
N ARG A 45 1.80 -2.38 -9.83
CA ARG A 45 1.87 -1.79 -11.19
C ARG A 45 2.41 -0.37 -11.20
N LYS A 46 2.06 0.43 -10.19
CA LYS A 46 2.59 1.79 -10.04
C LYS A 46 4.10 1.76 -9.79
N VAL A 47 4.57 0.89 -8.90
CA VAL A 47 6.00 0.72 -8.59
C VAL A 47 6.75 0.15 -9.78
N LEU A 48 6.24 -0.88 -10.44
CA LEU A 48 6.86 -1.49 -11.63
C LEU A 48 7.11 -0.46 -12.74
N SER A 49 6.17 0.47 -12.95
CA SER A 49 6.27 1.51 -13.98
C SER A 49 7.33 2.59 -13.67
N HIS A 50 7.50 2.96 -12.40
CA HIS A 50 8.36 4.10 -12.01
C HIS A 50 9.68 3.68 -11.34
N PHE A 51 9.71 2.50 -10.73
CA PHE A 51 10.79 1.96 -9.91
C PHE A 51 10.93 0.43 -10.13
N PRO A 52 11.23 -0.02 -11.36
CA PRO A 52 11.23 -1.45 -11.72
C PRO A 52 12.21 -2.29 -10.87
N ASP A 53 13.33 -1.71 -10.42
CA ASP A 53 14.28 -2.42 -9.56
C ASP A 53 13.71 -2.70 -8.16
N VAL A 54 12.89 -1.80 -7.62
CA VAL A 54 12.19 -2.00 -6.34
C VAL A 54 11.10 -3.07 -6.49
N ALA A 55 10.37 -3.05 -7.61
CA ALA A 55 9.37 -4.08 -7.93
C ALA A 55 10.01 -5.47 -8.03
N ARG A 56 11.10 -5.60 -8.81
CA ARG A 56 11.85 -6.86 -8.97
C ARG A 56 12.37 -7.37 -7.64
N LYS A 57 12.97 -6.49 -6.84
CA LYS A 57 13.45 -6.86 -5.51
C LYS A 57 12.32 -7.39 -4.61
N TRP A 58 11.17 -6.71 -4.61
CA TRP A 58 10.01 -7.18 -3.85
C TRP A 58 9.54 -8.56 -4.30
N GLU A 59 9.53 -8.85 -5.61
CA GLU A 59 9.23 -10.18 -6.17
C GLU A 59 10.25 -11.23 -5.70
N GLU A 60 11.54 -10.91 -5.78
CA GLU A 60 12.64 -11.79 -5.33
C GLU A 60 12.59 -12.07 -3.81
N GLU A 61 12.08 -11.11 -3.02
CA GLU A 61 11.87 -11.24 -1.56
C GLU A 61 10.54 -11.93 -1.19
N GLY A 62 9.83 -12.52 -2.17
CA GLY A 62 8.58 -13.26 -1.92
C GLY A 62 7.34 -12.38 -1.77
N GLU A 63 7.41 -11.16 -2.29
CA GLU A 63 6.29 -10.23 -2.39
C GLU A 63 5.58 -9.93 -1.07
N LYS A 64 6.36 -9.65 0.00
CA LYS A 64 5.84 -9.42 1.36
C LYS A 64 4.72 -8.36 1.38
N LYS A 65 3.56 -8.74 1.93
CA LYS A 65 2.39 -7.88 2.11
C LYS A 65 1.98 -7.87 3.58
N VAL A 66 1.64 -6.69 4.10
CA VAL A 66 1.02 -6.54 5.43
C VAL A 66 -0.31 -5.82 5.26
N VAL A 67 -1.37 -6.33 5.90
CA VAL A 67 -2.70 -5.73 5.85
C VAL A 67 -3.00 -5.10 7.21
N LEU A 68 -3.24 -3.80 7.19
CA LEU A 68 -3.41 -2.96 8.37
C LEU A 68 -4.80 -2.36 8.39
N LYS A 69 -5.35 -2.14 9.59
CA LYS A 69 -6.64 -1.49 9.76
C LYS A 69 -6.52 -0.03 10.11
N ILE A 70 -7.42 0.76 9.53
CA ILE A 70 -7.69 2.15 9.88
C ILE A 70 -9.20 2.36 9.99
N SER A 71 -9.62 3.28 10.84
CA SER A 71 -11.04 3.62 10.99
C SER A 71 -11.31 4.99 10.37
N GLY A 72 -12.26 5.04 9.45
CA GLY A 72 -12.75 6.27 8.86
C GLY A 72 -11.98 6.75 7.62
N GLU A 73 -12.72 7.30 6.67
CA GLU A 73 -12.20 7.78 5.39
C GLU A 73 -11.15 8.88 5.55
N LYS A 74 -11.45 9.88 6.39
CA LYS A 74 -10.56 11.03 6.59
C LYS A 74 -9.16 10.60 7.10
N ALA A 75 -9.12 9.65 8.03
CA ALA A 75 -7.86 9.14 8.56
C ALA A 75 -7.07 8.40 7.48
N MET A 76 -7.75 7.56 6.69
CA MET A 76 -7.15 6.86 5.55
C MET A 76 -6.61 7.82 4.49
N LEU A 77 -7.39 8.83 4.08
CA LEU A 77 -6.97 9.80 3.07
C LEU A 77 -5.81 10.67 3.56
N THR A 78 -5.80 11.04 4.85
CA THR A 78 -4.65 11.75 5.45
C THR A 78 -3.38 10.91 5.33
N LEU A 79 -3.44 9.62 5.69
CA LEU A 79 -2.29 8.73 5.60
C LEU A 79 -1.84 8.48 4.16
N PHE A 80 -2.79 8.41 3.22
CA PHE A 80 -2.50 8.30 1.79
C PHE A 80 -1.74 9.50 1.25
N GLU A 81 -2.13 10.72 1.63
CA GLU A 81 -1.40 11.94 1.27
C GLU A 81 -0.01 12.00 1.94
N GLN A 82 0.11 11.59 3.21
CA GLN A 82 1.42 11.50 3.88
C GLN A 82 2.39 10.55 3.16
N ALA A 83 1.91 9.43 2.62
CA ALA A 83 2.74 8.53 1.82
C ALA A 83 3.22 9.21 0.53
N LYS A 84 2.34 9.95 -0.16
CA LYS A 84 2.70 10.71 -1.37
C LYS A 84 3.73 11.80 -1.06
N ASP A 85 3.53 12.55 0.02
CA ASP A 85 4.45 13.60 0.47
C ASP A 85 5.83 13.03 0.84
N ALA A 86 5.86 11.81 1.40
CA ALA A 86 7.09 11.08 1.67
C ALA A 86 7.75 10.46 0.43
N GLY A 87 7.16 10.62 -0.76
CA GLY A 87 7.65 10.03 -2.01
C GLY A 87 7.44 8.52 -2.12
N ILE A 88 6.59 7.94 -1.28
CA ILE A 88 6.28 6.51 -1.28
C ILE A 88 5.13 6.26 -2.27
N PRO A 89 5.30 5.38 -3.28
CA PRO A 89 4.24 5.06 -4.22
C PRO A 89 2.99 4.51 -3.52
N ALA A 90 1.84 5.12 -3.76
CA ALA A 90 0.57 4.68 -3.18
C ALA A 90 -0.57 4.66 -4.19
N SER A 91 -1.51 3.72 -4.07
CA SER A 91 -2.67 3.58 -4.97
C SER A 91 -3.97 3.40 -4.18
N LEU A 92 -4.90 4.36 -4.34
CA LEU A 92 -6.22 4.37 -3.69
C LEU A 92 -7.23 3.52 -4.48
N ILE A 93 -7.99 2.69 -3.78
CA ILE A 93 -9.03 1.83 -4.35
C ILE A 93 -10.40 2.35 -3.96
N HIS A 94 -11.29 2.38 -4.95
CA HIS A 94 -12.69 2.68 -4.79
C HIS A 94 -13.51 1.44 -5.10
N ASP A 95 -14.61 1.25 -4.38
CA ASP A 95 -15.60 0.25 -4.76
C ASP A 95 -16.27 0.67 -6.07
N ALA A 96 -16.20 -0.19 -7.09
CA ALA A 96 -16.82 0.06 -8.39
C ALA A 96 -18.36 0.02 -8.36
N GLY A 97 -18.99 -0.08 -7.18
CA GLY A 97 -20.45 -0.11 -7.02
C GLY A 97 -21.07 -1.50 -7.21
N LEU A 98 -20.29 -2.57 -7.06
CA LEU A 98 -20.78 -3.95 -7.18
C LEU A 98 -21.42 -4.47 -5.87
N THR A 99 -21.65 -3.59 -4.87
CA THR A 99 -21.92 -3.99 -3.48
C THR A 99 -22.79 -2.97 -2.69
N GLN A 100 -23.10 -3.29 -1.43
CA GLN A 100 -23.97 -2.57 -0.48
C GLN A 100 -23.46 -1.19 0.02
N ILE A 101 -22.43 -0.61 -0.58
CA ILE A 101 -21.86 0.69 -0.17
C ILE A 101 -21.97 1.65 -1.37
N THR A 102 -22.12 2.95 -1.09
CA THR A 102 -22.22 3.98 -2.11
C THR A 102 -21.09 3.82 -3.16
N PRO A 103 -21.43 3.71 -4.47
CA PRO A 103 -20.44 3.64 -5.53
C PRO A 103 -19.43 4.79 -5.43
N GLY A 104 -18.15 4.49 -5.67
CA GLY A 104 -17.07 5.48 -5.52
C GLY A 104 -16.56 5.66 -4.09
N THR A 105 -17.03 4.86 -3.12
CA THR A 105 -16.47 4.86 -1.76
C THR A 105 -15.03 4.35 -1.77
N ALA A 106 -14.10 5.13 -1.22
CA ALA A 106 -12.73 4.70 -1.01
C ALA A 106 -12.67 3.63 0.09
N THR A 107 -12.16 2.44 -0.24
CA THR A 107 -12.19 1.24 0.63
C THR A 107 -10.86 0.97 1.32
N CYS A 108 -9.78 1.09 0.56
CA CYS A 108 -8.42 0.80 1.00
C CYS A 108 -7.42 1.47 0.05
N PHE A 109 -6.15 1.49 0.44
CA PHE A 109 -5.07 1.84 -0.47
C PHE A 109 -3.84 0.98 -0.21
N SER A 110 -2.97 0.87 -1.21
CA SER A 110 -1.63 0.29 -1.04
C SER A 110 -0.58 1.37 -0.87
N MET A 111 0.38 1.10 0.01
CA MET A 111 1.64 1.81 0.15
C MET A 111 2.76 0.84 -0.27
N GLY A 112 3.50 1.20 -1.31
CA GLY A 112 4.51 0.34 -1.91
C GLY A 112 3.96 -0.70 -2.90
N PRO A 113 4.82 -1.64 -3.36
CA PRO A 113 6.07 -2.07 -2.71
C PRO A 113 7.13 -0.98 -2.51
N TRP A 114 7.68 -0.87 -1.31
CA TRP A 114 8.69 0.12 -0.97
C TRP A 114 9.54 -0.32 0.22
N LYS A 115 10.59 0.43 0.55
CA LYS A 115 11.47 0.12 1.69
C LYS A 115 10.66 0.00 2.98
N GLU A 116 10.85 -1.13 3.66
CA GLU A 116 10.10 -1.50 4.86
C GLU A 116 10.19 -0.43 5.95
N GLU A 117 11.39 0.05 6.24
CA GLU A 117 11.65 1.10 7.23
C GLU A 117 10.95 2.43 6.92
N GLU A 118 10.75 2.76 5.64
CA GLU A 118 10.07 4.00 5.23
C GLU A 118 8.55 3.87 5.34
N ILE A 119 8.01 2.68 5.02
CA ILE A 119 6.61 2.36 5.26
C ILE A 119 6.31 2.38 6.77
N ASP A 120 7.17 1.78 7.60
CA ASP A 120 6.93 1.66 9.05
C ASP A 120 6.87 3.00 9.77
N LYS A 121 7.61 4.02 9.30
CA LYS A 121 7.52 5.39 9.84
C LYS A 121 6.11 5.97 9.78
N LEU A 122 5.30 5.52 8.81
CA LEU A 122 3.92 5.97 8.64
C LEU A 122 2.91 5.00 9.24
N THR A 123 3.27 3.72 9.41
CA THR A 123 2.31 2.66 9.73
C THR A 123 2.52 1.95 11.07
N SER A 124 3.56 2.29 11.86
CA SER A 124 3.90 1.57 13.10
C SER A 124 2.78 1.52 14.14
N GLU A 125 1.95 2.58 14.20
CA GLU A 125 0.83 2.68 15.15
C GLU A 125 -0.44 1.97 14.66
N LEU A 126 -0.47 1.53 13.40
CA LEU A 126 -1.60 0.79 12.86
C LEU A 126 -1.54 -0.67 13.31
N LYS A 127 -2.72 -1.23 13.56
CA LYS A 127 -2.87 -2.64 13.94
C LYS A 127 -3.04 -3.50 12.69
N LEU A 128 -2.64 -4.76 12.79
CA LEU A 128 -3.03 -5.78 11.81
C LEU A 128 -4.56 -5.87 11.75
N LEU A 129 -5.09 -6.07 10.54
CA LEU A 129 -6.53 -6.14 10.27
C LEU A 129 -7.18 -7.28 11.05
#